data_AF-A0A348PM24-F1
#
_entry.id   AF-A0A348PM24-F1
#
_cell.length_a   1.000
_cell.length_b   1.000
_cell.length_c   1.000
_cell.angle_alpha   90.00
_cell.angle_beta   90.00
_cell.angle_gamma   90.00
#
_symmetry.space_group_name_H-M   'P 1'
#
loop_
_entity.id
_entity.type
_entity.pdbx_description
1 polymer ?
#
loop_
_entity_poly.entity_id
_entity_poly.type
_entity_poly.pdbx_seq_one_letter_code
_entity_poly.pdbx_strand_id
1 'polypeptide(L)'
;MFNHMKSLHYATLRKAQDAAVWLNFKHKQDDDFKSLAVLHGANDDFVLLEEWEAKEMEIPALELPTSYANITYPHIQSIKSDVDPLTHWLEIFGSFSVMKADYLRFILETKLSLEQVVRYELVARGLNKQGKRIGFDQAERYWFGSNFDQL
;
A
#
# COMPACT_ATOMS: atom_id res chain seq x y z
N MET A 1 -1.33 17.37 24.99
CA MET A 1 -1.98 16.15 25.48
C MET A 1 -1.86 15.14 24.35
N PHE A 2 -0.87 14.25 24.41
CA PHE A 2 -0.57 13.31 23.32
C PHE A 2 -1.72 12.33 23.21
N ASN A 3 -2.43 12.36 22.09
CA ASN A 3 -3.47 11.41 21.78
C ASN A 3 -2.74 10.12 21.37
N HIS A 4 -2.41 9.25 22.33
CA HIS A 4 -1.80 7.96 22.05
C HIS A 4 -2.66 7.25 20.99
N MET A 5 -2.11 7.04 19.81
CA MET A 5 -2.73 6.19 18.82
C MET A 5 -2.95 4.83 19.50
N LYS A 6 -4.21 4.39 19.61
CA LYS A 6 -4.52 3.06 20.12
C LYS A 6 -3.66 2.06 19.33
N SER A 7 -2.88 1.24 20.03
CA SER A 7 -2.14 0.14 19.42
C SER A 7 -3.09 -0.68 18.55
N LEU A 8 -2.71 -0.90 17.28
CA LEU A 8 -3.50 -1.73 16.37
C LEU A 8 -2.97 -3.16 16.46
N HIS A 9 -3.87 -4.08 16.78
CA HIS A 9 -3.57 -5.49 16.98
C HIS A 9 -4.03 -6.32 15.79
N TYR A 10 -3.22 -7.30 15.39
CA TYR A 10 -3.47 -8.19 14.27
C TYR A 10 -3.11 -9.62 14.65
N ALA A 11 -3.97 -10.56 14.27
CA ALA A 11 -3.78 -11.99 14.57
C ALA A 11 -2.64 -12.65 13.77
N THR A 12 -2.18 -12.04 12.67
CA THR A 12 -1.11 -12.61 11.85
C THR A 12 -0.07 -11.56 11.50
N LEU A 13 1.20 -11.99 11.45
CA LEU A 13 2.33 -11.14 11.08
C LEU A 13 2.11 -10.48 9.72
N ARG A 14 1.64 -11.27 8.76
CA ARG A 14 1.41 -10.83 7.38
C ARG A 14 0.41 -9.69 7.31
N LYS A 15 -0.72 -9.80 8.03
CA LYS A 15 -1.73 -8.73 8.08
C LYS A 15 -1.18 -7.48 8.77
N ALA A 16 -0.41 -7.65 9.85
CA ALA A 16 0.26 -6.52 10.52
C ALA A 16 1.25 -5.80 9.60
N GLN A 17 2.08 -6.55 8.86
CA GLN A 17 3.03 -6.02 7.88
C GLN A 17 2.32 -5.28 6.75
N ASP A 18 1.30 -5.89 6.15
CA ASP A 18 0.52 -5.26 5.08
C ASP A 18 -0.15 -3.96 5.56
N ALA A 19 -0.68 -3.96 6.79
CA ALA A 19 -1.27 -2.77 7.41
C ALA A 19 -0.23 -1.68 7.67
N ALA A 20 0.94 -2.03 8.22
CA ALA A 20 2.02 -1.10 8.49
C ALA A 20 2.54 -0.46 7.20
N VAL A 21 2.76 -1.24 6.15
CA VAL A 21 3.18 -0.73 4.83
C VAL A 21 2.14 0.24 4.27
N TRP A 22 0.86 -0.08 4.35
CA TRP A 22 -0.20 0.80 3.88
C TRP A 22 -0.29 2.11 4.67
N LEU A 23 -0.29 2.04 6.00
CA LEU A 23 -0.38 3.24 6.85
C LEU A 23 0.84 4.13 6.67
N ASN A 24 2.04 3.54 6.63
CA ASN A 24 3.28 4.27 6.35
C ASN A 24 3.28 4.90 4.96
N PHE A 25 2.70 4.26 3.94
CA PHE A 25 2.54 4.85 2.61
C PHE A 25 1.53 6.01 2.62
N LYS A 26 0.33 5.77 3.17
CA LYS A 26 -0.80 6.69 3.15
C LYS A 26 -0.52 8.00 3.89
N HIS A 27 0.14 7.90 5.04
CA HIS A 27 0.37 9.04 5.94
C HIS A 27 1.79 9.59 5.87
N LYS A 28 2.65 9.11 4.95
CA LYS A 28 4.06 9.54 4.82
C LYS A 28 4.25 11.06 4.68
N GLN A 29 3.22 11.76 4.20
CA GLN A 29 3.27 13.19 3.88
C GLN A 29 2.57 14.05 4.94
N ASP A 30 2.00 13.43 5.98
CA ASP A 30 1.35 14.13 7.07
C ASP A 30 2.44 14.58 8.04
N ASP A 31 2.51 15.88 8.34
CA ASP A 31 3.62 16.48 9.10
C ASP A 31 3.79 15.87 10.50
N ASP A 32 2.68 15.45 11.12
CA ASP A 32 2.66 14.88 12.47
C ASP A 32 2.77 13.34 12.50
N PHE A 33 2.76 12.67 11.34
CA PHE A 33 2.79 11.21 11.30
C PHE A 33 4.17 10.66 11.67
N LYS A 34 4.17 9.64 12.52
CA LYS A 34 5.36 8.86 12.88
C LYS A 34 5.25 7.49 12.22
N SER A 35 6.33 7.06 11.57
CA SER A 35 6.40 5.74 10.95
C SER A 35 6.07 4.66 11.96
N LEU A 36 5.33 3.65 11.51
CA LEU A 36 4.90 2.51 12.31
C LEU A 36 5.79 1.30 12.06
N ALA A 37 6.23 0.68 13.14
CA ALA A 37 6.87 -0.63 13.18
C ALA A 37 5.85 -1.72 13.54
N VAL A 38 6.16 -2.96 13.18
CA VAL A 38 5.44 -4.16 13.65
C VAL A 38 6.26 -4.82 14.74
N LEU A 39 5.62 -5.19 15.84
CA LEU A 39 6.22 -5.86 17.00
C LEU A 39 5.43 -7.12 17.35
N HIS A 40 6.07 -8.04 18.09
CA HIS A 40 5.34 -9.10 18.79
C HIS A 40 4.52 -8.47 19.94
N GLY A 41 3.22 -8.75 19.95
CA GLY A 41 2.35 -8.38 21.05
C GLY A 41 2.39 -9.42 22.19
N ALA A 42 1.83 -9.05 23.33
CA ALA A 42 1.86 -9.89 24.54
C ALA A 42 0.92 -11.10 24.47
N ASN A 43 -0.05 -11.11 23.54
CA ASN A 43 -1.11 -12.12 23.47
C ASN A 43 -0.96 -13.05 22.26
N ASP A 44 0.28 -13.37 21.87
CA ASP A 44 0.60 -14.14 20.65
C ASP A 44 0.02 -13.49 19.37
N ASP A 45 -0.01 -12.16 19.38
CA ASP A 45 -0.50 -11.30 18.31
C ASP A 45 0.61 -10.36 17.82
N PHE A 46 0.26 -9.49 16.87
CA PHE A 46 1.18 -8.51 16.30
C PHE A 46 0.62 -7.11 16.45
N VAL A 47 1.49 -6.18 16.84
CA VAL A 47 1.10 -4.81 17.17
C VAL A 47 1.82 -3.82 16.28
N LEU A 48 1.10 -2.79 15.85
CA LEU A 48 1.70 -1.60 15.25
C LEU A 48 1.96 -0.56 16.34
N LEU A 49 3.21 -0.12 16.41
CA LEU A 49 3.69 0.92 17.33
C LEU A 49 4.53 1.94 16.55
N GLU A 50 4.61 3.18 17.03
CA GLU A 50 5.50 4.16 16.41
C GLU A 50 6.96 3.71 16.55
N GLU A 51 7.74 3.85 15.47
CA GLU A 51 9.12 3.36 15.41
C GLU A 51 10.03 3.95 16.50
N TRP A 52 9.76 5.18 16.94
CA TRP A 52 10.56 5.81 18.00
C TRP A 52 10.22 5.23 19.38
N GLU A 53 8.94 4.94 19.67
CA GLU A 53 8.53 4.27 20.91
C GLU A 53 9.13 2.86 20.98
N ALA A 54 9.10 2.11 19.88
CA ALA A 54 9.72 0.79 19.81
C ALA A 54 11.22 0.82 20.13
N LYS A 55 11.93 1.86 19.64
CA LYS A 55 13.35 2.08 19.93
C LYS A 55 13.59 2.46 21.38
N GLU A 56 12.76 3.34 21.96
CA GLU A 56 12.87 3.70 23.39
C GLU A 56 12.62 2.52 24.31
N MET A 57 11.71 1.61 23.93
CA MET A 57 11.41 0.40 24.67
C MET A 57 12.42 -0.74 24.43
N GLU A 58 13.41 -0.53 23.56
CA GLU A 58 14.38 -1.54 23.13
C GLU A 58 13.74 -2.84 22.59
N ILE A 59 12.53 -2.75 22.03
CA ILE A 59 11.82 -3.89 21.44
C ILE A 59 12.20 -3.99 19.95
N PRO A 60 12.71 -5.13 19.49
CA PRO A 60 13.08 -5.30 18.09
C PRO A 60 11.85 -5.28 17.18
N ALA A 61 11.86 -4.35 16.21
CA ALA A 61 10.87 -4.32 15.14
C ALA A 61 11.04 -5.50 14.18
N LEU A 62 9.92 -6.06 13.74
CA LEU A 62 9.86 -7.06 12.68
C LEU A 62 10.03 -6.39 11.32
N GLU A 63 10.68 -7.09 10.39
CA GLU A 63 10.94 -6.57 9.05
C GLU A 63 9.64 -6.30 8.28
N LEU A 64 9.59 -5.17 7.57
CA LEU A 64 8.49 -4.84 6.67
C LEU A 64 8.85 -5.21 5.22
N PRO A 65 7.89 -5.71 4.42
CA PRO A 65 8.13 -5.94 3.01
C PRO A 65 8.40 -4.60 2.30
N THR A 66 9.48 -4.56 1.53
CA THR A 66 9.87 -3.36 0.75
C THR A 66 9.20 -3.30 -0.61
N SER A 67 8.64 -4.43 -1.08
CA SER A 67 7.97 -4.57 -2.37
C SER A 67 7.03 -5.77 -2.40
N TYR A 68 5.94 -5.64 -3.17
CA TYR A 68 5.01 -6.72 -3.50
C TYR A 68 5.23 -7.28 -4.91
N ALA A 69 6.31 -6.93 -5.60
CA ALA A 69 6.59 -7.39 -6.97
C ALA A 69 6.62 -8.92 -7.11
N ASN A 70 7.00 -9.62 -6.04
CA ASN A 70 7.05 -11.09 -5.97
C ASN A 70 6.01 -11.65 -4.98
N ILE A 71 4.85 -11.01 -4.84
CA ILE A 71 3.78 -11.53 -3.98
C ILE A 71 3.35 -12.93 -4.45
N THR A 72 3.25 -13.87 -3.50
CA THR A 72 2.95 -15.27 -3.84
C THR A 72 1.44 -15.52 -3.90
N TYR A 73 1.01 -16.53 -4.65
CA TYR A 73 -0.41 -16.92 -4.68
C TYR A 73 -0.99 -17.26 -3.28
N PRO A 74 -0.27 -17.96 -2.38
CA PRO A 74 -0.73 -18.14 -1.01
C PRO A 74 -0.92 -16.82 -0.23
N HIS A 75 -0.08 -15.81 -0.46
CA HIS A 75 -0.28 -14.47 0.14
C HIS A 75 -1.56 -13.83 -0.41
N ILE A 76 -1.74 -13.81 -1.73
CA ILE A 76 -2.97 -13.30 -2.36
C ILE A 76 -4.20 -14.04 -1.82
N GLN A 77 -4.14 -15.36 -1.71
CA GLN A 77 -5.22 -16.17 -1.15
C GLN A 77 -5.52 -15.76 0.29
N SER A 78 -4.51 -15.59 1.15
CA SER A 78 -4.71 -15.17 2.53
C SER A 78 -5.37 -13.79 2.65
N ILE A 79 -5.05 -12.85 1.75
CA ILE A 79 -5.70 -11.54 1.70
C ILE A 79 -7.17 -11.69 1.30
N LYS A 80 -7.44 -12.49 0.25
CA LYS A 80 -8.79 -12.66 -0.30
C LYS A 80 -9.71 -13.51 0.59
N SER A 81 -9.16 -14.37 1.44
CA SER A 81 -9.92 -15.18 2.39
C SER A 81 -10.02 -14.57 3.79
N ASP A 82 -9.43 -13.39 4.01
CA ASP A 82 -9.55 -12.68 5.28
C ASP A 82 -11.01 -12.27 5.52
N VAL A 83 -11.52 -12.56 6.71
CA VAL A 83 -12.90 -12.22 7.12
C VAL A 83 -13.04 -10.71 7.31
N ASP A 84 -11.96 -10.01 7.65
CA ASP A 84 -11.90 -8.58 7.87
C ASP A 84 -10.72 -7.96 7.08
N PRO A 85 -10.79 -7.92 5.74
CA PRO A 85 -9.66 -7.54 4.91
C PRO A 85 -9.26 -6.08 5.09
N LEU A 86 -7.96 -5.80 5.00
CA LEU A 86 -7.46 -4.43 4.98
C LEU A 86 -8.06 -3.66 3.79
N THR A 87 -8.61 -2.48 4.04
CA THR A 87 -9.42 -1.74 3.04
C THR A 87 -8.70 -1.53 1.72
N HIS A 88 -7.40 -1.19 1.73
CA HIS A 88 -6.65 -0.97 0.49
C HIS A 88 -6.57 -2.23 -0.37
N TRP A 89 -6.42 -3.42 0.24
CA TRP A 89 -6.46 -4.67 -0.49
C TRP A 89 -7.85 -5.02 -1.00
N LEU A 90 -8.88 -4.75 -0.20
CA LEU A 90 -10.26 -4.92 -0.63
C LEU A 90 -10.56 -4.09 -1.90
N GLU A 91 -10.15 -2.82 -1.93
CA GLU A 91 -10.34 -1.95 -3.09
C GLU A 91 -9.53 -2.40 -4.32
N ILE A 92 -8.26 -2.75 -4.13
CA ILE A 92 -7.38 -3.22 -5.22
C ILE A 92 -7.93 -4.52 -5.82
N PHE A 93 -8.13 -5.56 -5.01
CA PHE A 93 -8.62 -6.84 -5.52
C PHE A 93 -10.10 -6.80 -5.93
N GLY A 94 -10.91 -5.96 -5.29
CA GLY A 94 -12.30 -5.74 -5.62
C GLY A 94 -12.45 -5.20 -7.05
N SER A 95 -11.60 -4.25 -7.44
CA SER A 95 -11.54 -3.69 -8.79
C SER A 95 -11.32 -4.76 -9.88
N PHE A 96 -10.47 -5.75 -9.61
CA PHE A 96 -10.27 -6.89 -10.52
C PHE A 96 -11.38 -7.94 -10.42
N SER A 97 -12.00 -8.11 -9.24
CA SER A 97 -13.01 -9.16 -9.01
C SER A 97 -14.32 -8.90 -9.73
N VAL A 98 -14.67 -7.63 -9.97
CA VAL A 98 -15.86 -7.24 -10.75
C VAL A 98 -15.60 -7.12 -12.25
N MET A 99 -14.33 -7.24 -12.67
CA MET A 99 -13.94 -7.15 -14.07
C MET A 99 -14.35 -8.42 -14.84
N LYS A 100 -14.89 -8.27 -16.05
CA LYS A 100 -15.23 -9.43 -16.90
C LYS A 100 -13.98 -10.26 -17.23
N ALA A 101 -14.16 -11.58 -17.30
CA ALA A 101 -13.07 -12.53 -17.56
C ALA A 101 -12.27 -12.22 -18.84
N ASP A 102 -12.93 -11.76 -19.90
CA ASP A 102 -12.25 -11.46 -21.17
C ASP A 102 -11.27 -10.29 -21.04
N TYR A 103 -11.56 -9.28 -20.20
CA TYR A 103 -10.62 -8.20 -19.94
C TYR A 103 -9.41 -8.67 -19.13
N LEU A 104 -9.62 -9.53 -18.11
CA LEU A 104 -8.52 -10.13 -17.35
C LEU A 104 -7.61 -10.96 -18.26
N ARG A 105 -8.20 -11.78 -19.13
CA ARG A 105 -7.46 -12.56 -20.14
C ARG A 105 -6.71 -11.67 -21.12
N PHE A 106 -7.33 -10.58 -21.58
CA PHE A 106 -6.70 -9.62 -22.47
C PHE A 106 -5.50 -8.93 -21.84
N ILE A 107 -5.58 -8.51 -20.57
CA ILE A 107 -4.46 -7.91 -19.83
C ILE A 107 -3.26 -8.86 -19.82
N LEU A 108 -3.50 -10.15 -19.54
CA LEU A 108 -2.45 -11.17 -19.52
C LEU A 108 -1.87 -11.44 -20.90
N GLU A 109 -2.73 -11.68 -21.90
CA GLU A 109 -2.32 -12.06 -23.25
C GLU A 109 -1.52 -10.95 -23.94
N THR A 110 -1.98 -9.72 -23.84
CA THR A 110 -1.34 -8.57 -24.50
C THR A 110 -0.17 -7.99 -23.72
N LYS A 111 0.06 -8.46 -22.49
CA LYS A 111 1.04 -7.90 -21.55
C LYS A 111 0.81 -6.40 -21.35
N LEU A 112 -0.47 -5.99 -21.22
CA LEU A 112 -0.82 -4.59 -21.00
C LEU A 112 -0.08 -4.07 -19.77
N SER A 113 0.67 -2.99 -19.94
CA SER A 113 1.43 -2.38 -18.85
C SER A 113 0.49 -1.70 -17.86
N LEU A 114 0.17 -2.41 -16.76
CA LEU A 114 -0.63 -1.85 -15.66
C LEU A 114 0.06 -0.63 -15.04
N GLU A 115 1.39 -0.57 -15.05
CA GLU A 115 2.14 0.61 -14.59
C GLU A 115 1.83 1.84 -15.44
N GLN A 116 1.82 1.71 -16.78
CA GLN A 116 1.47 2.82 -17.67
C GLN A 116 0.02 3.25 -17.49
N VAL A 117 -0.90 2.29 -17.38
CA VAL A 117 -2.33 2.58 -17.13
C VAL A 117 -2.49 3.33 -15.81
N VAL A 118 -1.87 2.87 -14.72
CA VAL A 118 -1.93 3.54 -13.40
C VAL A 118 -1.34 4.94 -13.46
N ARG A 119 -0.20 5.14 -14.13
CA ARG A 119 0.39 6.48 -14.32
C ARG A 119 -0.55 7.41 -15.05
N TYR A 120 -1.18 6.95 -16.14
CA TYR A 120 -2.14 7.75 -16.89
C TYR A 120 -3.35 8.14 -16.04
N GLU A 121 -3.89 7.20 -15.25
CA GLU A 121 -4.97 7.47 -14.30
C GLU A 121 -4.56 8.53 -13.24
N LEU A 122 -3.33 8.52 -12.76
CA LEU A 122 -2.82 9.54 -11.82
C LEU A 122 -2.67 10.91 -12.50
N VAL A 123 -2.24 10.96 -13.76
CA VAL A 123 -2.17 12.18 -14.58
C VAL A 123 -3.56 12.77 -14.79
N ALA A 124 -4.53 11.94 -15.19
CA ALA A 124 -5.91 12.37 -15.41
C ALA A 124 -6.54 12.99 -14.15
N ARG A 125 -6.12 12.55 -12.96
CA ARG A 125 -6.54 13.12 -11.67
C ARG A 125 -5.73 14.37 -11.24
N GLY A 126 -4.63 14.64 -11.94
CA GLY A 126 -3.70 15.73 -11.68
C GLY A 126 -2.89 15.52 -10.40
N LEU A 127 -2.56 14.27 -10.06
CA LEU A 127 -1.85 13.91 -8.82
C LEU A 127 -0.37 13.64 -9.07
N ASN A 128 0.49 13.84 -8.07
CA ASN A 128 1.89 13.37 -8.07
C ASN A 128 2.08 12.11 -7.19
N LYS A 129 3.33 11.61 -7.04
CA LYS A 129 3.59 10.40 -6.23
C LYS A 129 3.27 10.54 -4.75
N GLN A 130 3.17 11.78 -4.26
CA GLN A 130 2.77 12.10 -2.89
C GLN A 130 1.25 12.20 -2.73
N GLY A 131 0.47 11.98 -3.80
CA GLY A 131 -0.98 12.16 -3.79
C GLY A 131 -1.41 13.63 -3.77
N LYS A 132 -0.49 14.60 -3.95
CA LYS A 132 -0.82 16.03 -4.01
C LYS A 132 -1.35 16.40 -5.39
N ARG A 133 -2.40 17.21 -5.44
CA ARG A 133 -2.94 17.76 -6.69
C ARG A 133 -2.02 18.87 -7.21
N ILE A 134 -1.45 18.65 -8.39
CA ILE A 134 -0.54 19.58 -9.09
C ILE A 134 -1.07 20.05 -10.44
N GLY A 135 -2.26 19.58 -10.84
CA GLY A 135 -2.87 19.87 -12.14
C GLY A 135 -2.40 18.91 -13.23
N PHE A 136 -3.16 18.85 -14.33
CA PHE A 136 -2.94 17.88 -15.41
C PHE A 136 -1.56 18.06 -16.05
N ASP A 137 -1.24 19.25 -16.58
CA ASP A 137 0.02 19.51 -17.30
C ASP A 137 1.27 19.21 -16.46
N GLN A 138 1.22 19.49 -15.15
CA GLN A 138 2.34 19.19 -14.26
C GLN A 138 2.40 17.69 -13.94
N ALA A 139 1.26 17.05 -13.71
CA ALA A 139 1.21 15.61 -13.46
C ALA A 139 1.68 14.81 -14.68
N GLU A 140 1.31 15.25 -15.88
CA GLU A 140 1.73 14.66 -17.15
C GLU A 140 3.26 14.65 -17.26
N ARG A 141 3.89 15.82 -17.13
CA ARG A 141 5.36 15.96 -17.13
C ARG A 141 6.01 15.12 -16.02
N TYR A 142 5.35 15.03 -14.87
CA TYR A 142 5.85 14.30 -13.71
C TYR A 142 5.88 12.77 -13.95
N TRP A 143 4.77 12.20 -14.41
CA TRP A 143 4.61 10.74 -14.53
C TRP A 143 5.11 10.17 -15.84
N PHE A 144 5.05 10.94 -16.92
CA PHE A 144 5.55 10.52 -18.23
C PHE A 144 7.03 10.88 -18.41
N GLY A 145 7.53 11.86 -17.65
CA GLY A 145 8.93 12.30 -17.76
C GLY A 145 9.27 12.79 -19.16
N SER A 146 10.44 12.41 -19.67
CA SER A 146 10.89 12.68 -21.05
C SER A 146 10.22 11.80 -22.12
N ASN A 147 9.36 10.84 -21.76
CA ASN A 147 8.65 10.00 -22.74
C ASN A 147 7.43 10.69 -23.36
N PHE A 148 7.28 12.00 -23.16
CA PHE A 148 6.27 12.81 -23.86
C PHE A 148 6.49 12.81 -25.37
N ASP A 149 7.74 12.72 -25.83
CA ASP A 149 8.10 12.83 -27.25
C ASP A 149 7.95 11.52 -28.05
N GLN A 150 7.38 10.47 -27.46
CA GLN A 150 7.11 9.18 -28.11
C GLN A 150 5.61 8.86 -28.29
N LEU A 151 4.74 9.83 -27.98
CA LEU A 151 3.30 9.81 -28.30
C LEU A 151 3.05 10.56 -29.61
#